data_AF-A0AAE3ZZR2-F1
#
_entry.id   AF-A0AAE3ZZR2-F1
#
_cell.length_a   1.000
_cell.length_b   1.000
_cell.length_c   1.000
_cell.angle_alpha   90.00
_cell.angle_beta   90.00
_cell.angle_gamma   90.00
#
_symmetry.space_group_name_H-M   'P 1'
#
loop_
_entity.id
_entity.type
_entity.pdbx_description
1 polymer ?
#
loop_
_entity_poly.entity_id
_entity_poly.type
_entity_poly.pdbx_seq_one_letter_code
_entity_poly.pdbx_strand_id
1 'polypeptide(L)'
;MSEQVPDELVELWAELRPELLRQVATLRELVTAFSEGAVDDETREQARSLAHQLAGSLGSFGFDAAGAAARALELRFKQRVTPASVPLLVALATELENRVGTGPPPQPAPPREPAVPAPPAAPPAD
;
A
#
# COMPACT_ATOMS: atom_id res chain seq x y z
N MET A 1 12.05 -19.35 -22.85
CA MET A 1 10.62 -19.67 -22.84
C MET A 1 9.92 -18.41 -22.36
N SER A 2 8.97 -17.87 -23.10
CA SER A 2 8.26 -16.66 -22.69
C SER A 2 7.35 -17.00 -21.52
N GLU A 3 7.60 -16.47 -20.33
CA GLU A 3 6.65 -16.54 -19.22
C GLU A 3 5.39 -15.76 -19.63
N GLN A 4 4.35 -16.50 -20.01
CA GLN A 4 3.03 -15.93 -20.24
C GLN A 4 2.32 -15.81 -18.89
N VAL A 5 1.82 -14.62 -18.59
CA VAL A 5 0.92 -14.42 -17.46
C VAL A 5 -0.36 -15.22 -17.76
N PRO A 6 -0.83 -16.10 -16.85
CA PRO A 6 -2.03 -16.87 -17.10
C PRO A 6 -3.24 -15.93 -17.27
N ASP A 7 -4.08 -16.16 -18.29
CA ASP A 7 -5.26 -15.34 -18.61
C ASP A 7 -6.18 -15.13 -17.39
N GLU A 8 -6.30 -16.13 -16.51
CA GLU A 8 -7.09 -16.06 -15.28
C GLU A 8 -6.61 -14.96 -14.31
N LEU A 9 -5.29 -14.71 -14.26
CA LEU A 9 -4.71 -13.63 -13.46
C LEU A 9 -4.94 -12.26 -14.12
N VAL A 10 -5.06 -12.23 -15.46
CA VAL A 10 -5.35 -11.01 -16.22
C VAL A 10 -6.81 -10.58 -16.02
N GLU A 11 -7.76 -11.52 -16.06
CA GLU A 11 -9.18 -11.24 -15.78
C GLU A 11 -9.38 -10.79 -14.33
N LEU A 12 -8.81 -11.52 -13.37
CA LEU A 12 -8.89 -11.16 -11.96
C LEU A 12 -8.30 -9.76 -11.71
N TRP A 13 -7.18 -9.43 -12.35
CA TRP A 13 -6.60 -8.09 -12.30
C TRP A 13 -7.53 -7.03 -12.87
N ALA A 14 -8.19 -7.28 -14.00
CA ALA A 14 -9.11 -6.34 -14.60
C ALA A 14 -10.28 -6.00 -13.67
N GLU A 15 -10.74 -6.96 -12.87
CA GLU A 15 -11.80 -6.77 -11.87
C GLU A 15 -11.33 -6.02 -10.62
N LEU A 16 -10.12 -6.32 -10.12
CA LEU A 16 -9.56 -5.72 -8.90
C LEU A 16 -8.94 -4.34 -9.09
N ARG A 17 -8.35 -4.09 -10.27
CA ARG A 17 -7.67 -2.84 -10.60
C ARG A 17 -8.50 -1.58 -10.32
N PRO A 18 -9.80 -1.47 -10.71
CA PRO A 18 -10.58 -0.28 -10.42
C PRO A 18 -10.72 -0.02 -8.91
N GLU A 19 -10.83 -1.07 -8.09
CA GLU A 19 -10.88 -0.95 -6.63
C GLU A 19 -9.54 -0.47 -6.07
N LEU A 20 -8.43 -1.07 -6.51
CA LEU A 20 -7.09 -0.67 -6.10
C LEU A 20 -6.77 0.77 -6.48
N LEU A 21 -7.14 1.20 -7.69
CA LEU A 21 -6.99 2.59 -8.12
C LEU A 21 -7.81 3.56 -7.25
N ARG A 22 -9.03 3.17 -6.84
CA ARG A 22 -9.85 3.98 -5.94
C ARG A 22 -9.17 4.12 -4.57
N GLN A 23 -8.68 3.01 -4.00
CA GLN A 23 -7.96 3.02 -2.74
C GLN A 23 -6.68 3.87 -2.81
N VAL A 24 -5.92 3.78 -3.90
CA VAL A 24 -4.74 4.62 -4.11
C VAL A 24 -5.12 6.10 -4.23
N ALA A 25 -6.21 6.43 -4.93
CA ALA A 25 -6.70 7.80 -5.01
C ALA A 25 -7.08 8.35 -3.62
N THR A 26 -7.82 7.58 -2.82
CA THR A 26 -8.14 7.97 -1.43
C THR A 26 -6.88 8.15 -0.59
N LEU A 27 -5.88 7.27 -0.72
CA LEU A 27 -4.61 7.42 -0.01
C LEU A 27 -3.89 8.71 -0.41
N ARG A 28 -3.95 9.09 -1.69
CA ARG A 28 -3.37 10.34 -2.19
C ARG A 28 -4.09 11.56 -1.63
N GLU A 29 -5.41 11.54 -1.53
CA GLU A 29 -6.17 12.63 -0.91
C GLU A 29 -5.79 12.82 0.57
N LEU A 30 -5.64 11.72 1.32
CA LEU A 30 -5.16 11.78 2.70
C LEU A 30 -3.74 12.38 2.79
N VAL A 31 -2.87 12.03 1.85
CA VAL A 31 -1.51 12.59 1.78
C VAL A 31 -1.52 14.08 1.42
N THR A 32 -2.41 14.51 0.54
CA THR A 32 -2.60 15.93 0.20
C THR A 32 -3.07 16.72 1.42
N ALA A 33 -3.99 16.17 2.23
CA ALA A 33 -4.46 16.80 3.45
C ALA A 33 -3.33 17.11 4.44
N PHE A 34 -2.30 16.24 4.54
CA PHE A 34 -1.11 16.54 5.35
C PHE A 34 -0.29 17.72 4.82
N SER A 35 -0.32 17.97 3.51
CA SER A 35 0.34 19.14 2.89
C SER A 35 -0.40 20.44 3.19
N GLU A 36 -1.72 20.37 3.39
CA GLU A 36 -2.58 21.50 3.72
C GLU A 36 -2.62 21.79 5.24
N GLY A 37 -1.88 21.01 6.04
CA GLY A 37 -1.77 21.19 7.49
C GLY A 37 -2.80 20.39 8.30
N ALA A 38 -3.64 19.57 7.65
CA ALA A 38 -4.54 18.63 8.32
C ALA A 38 -3.74 17.37 8.73
N VAL A 39 -2.95 17.51 9.79
CA VAL A 39 -2.15 16.42 10.38
C VAL A 39 -2.77 15.98 11.70
N ASP A 40 -4.00 15.52 11.64
CA ASP A 40 -4.65 14.90 12.80
C ASP A 40 -4.37 13.39 12.84
N ASP A 41 -4.44 12.82 14.04
CA ASP A 41 -4.07 11.44 14.29
C ASP A 41 -5.06 10.46 13.63
N GLU A 42 -6.32 10.87 13.47
CA GLU A 42 -7.34 10.11 12.74
C GLU A 42 -6.99 9.96 11.25
N THR A 43 -6.65 11.06 10.57
CA THR A 43 -6.25 11.07 9.15
C THR A 43 -4.99 10.23 8.93
N ARG A 44 -4.03 10.33 9.86
CA ARG A 44 -2.81 9.49 9.87
C ARG A 44 -3.15 8.01 9.98
N GLU A 45 -4.05 7.64 10.88
CA GLU A 45 -4.41 6.24 11.11
C GLU A 45 -5.23 5.67 9.94
N GLN A 46 -6.12 6.47 9.35
CA GLN A 46 -6.83 6.11 8.11
C GLN A 46 -5.84 5.84 6.97
N ALA A 47 -4.87 6.73 6.77
CA ALA A 47 -3.84 6.56 5.75
C ALA A 47 -2.97 5.31 6.01
N ARG A 48 -2.64 5.03 7.28
CA ARG A 48 -1.91 3.82 7.68
C ARG A 48 -2.67 2.55 7.35
N SER A 49 -3.96 2.50 7.70
CA SER A 49 -4.81 1.32 7.48
C SER A 49 -4.98 1.04 5.99
N LEU A 50 -5.25 2.08 5.20
CA LEU A 50 -5.38 1.96 3.76
C LEU A 50 -4.08 1.53 3.08
N ALA A 51 -2.94 2.07 3.51
CA ALA A 51 -1.62 1.65 3.04
C ALA A 51 -1.32 0.17 3.39
N HIS A 52 -1.75 -0.30 4.57
CA HIS A 52 -1.61 -1.69 4.98
C HIS A 52 -2.44 -2.64 4.09
N GLN A 53 -3.70 -2.28 3.83
CA GLN A 53 -4.59 -3.04 2.94
C GLN A 53 -4.01 -3.13 1.53
N LEU A 54 -3.60 -1.99 0.97
CA LEU A 54 -2.97 -1.92 -0.35
C LEU A 54 -1.70 -2.77 -0.42
N ALA A 55 -0.84 -2.70 0.60
CA ALA A 55 0.38 -3.51 0.65
C ALA A 55 0.08 -5.02 0.70
N GLY A 56 -0.95 -5.43 1.43
CA GLY A 56 -1.40 -6.82 1.49
C GLY A 56 -1.91 -7.30 0.14
N SER A 57 -2.88 -6.58 -0.44
CA SER A 57 -3.45 -6.92 -1.74
C SER A 57 -2.40 -6.94 -2.84
N LEU A 58 -1.62 -5.87 -3.00
CA LEU A 58 -0.60 -5.77 -4.04
C LEU A 58 0.48 -6.84 -3.91
N GLY A 59 0.89 -7.18 -2.68
CA GLY A 59 1.82 -8.26 -2.42
C GLY A 59 1.26 -9.64 -2.82
N SER A 60 0.01 -9.92 -2.49
CA SER A 60 -0.65 -11.18 -2.86
C SER A 60 -0.82 -11.37 -4.36
N PHE A 61 -0.93 -10.27 -5.13
CA PHE A 61 -1.06 -10.31 -6.59
C PHE A 61 0.29 -10.22 -7.34
N GLY A 62 1.44 -10.23 -6.64
CA GLY A 62 2.78 -10.19 -7.26
C GLY A 62 3.27 -8.79 -7.64
N PHE A 63 2.57 -7.73 -7.22
CA PHE A 63 3.04 -6.36 -7.43
C PHE A 63 4.05 -5.94 -6.36
N ASP A 64 5.16 -6.66 -6.24
CA ASP A 64 6.18 -6.41 -5.20
C ASP A 64 6.58 -4.95 -5.10
N ALA A 65 6.77 -4.27 -6.23
CA ALA A 65 7.21 -2.89 -6.21
C ALA A 65 6.10 -1.90 -5.81
N ALA A 66 4.85 -2.16 -6.17
CA ALA A 66 3.71 -1.37 -5.70
C ALA A 66 3.42 -1.65 -4.22
N GLY A 67 3.47 -2.92 -3.82
CA GLY A 67 3.36 -3.35 -2.44
C GLY A 67 4.47 -2.77 -1.55
N ALA A 68 5.70 -2.67 -2.06
CA ALA A 68 6.81 -2.03 -1.36
C ALA A 68 6.57 -0.54 -1.14
N ALA A 69 6.04 0.19 -2.13
CA ALA A 69 5.66 1.60 -1.98
C ALA A 69 4.55 1.77 -0.93
N ALA A 70 3.52 0.91 -0.96
CA ALA A 70 2.45 0.91 0.04
C ALA A 70 2.96 0.56 1.45
N ARG A 71 3.86 -0.42 1.60
CA ARG A 71 4.51 -0.73 2.89
C ARG A 71 5.37 0.42 3.41
N ALA A 72 6.07 1.12 2.53
CA ALA A 72 6.86 2.28 2.92
C ALA A 72 5.95 3.38 3.48
N LEU A 73 4.81 3.65 2.84
CA LEU A 73 3.78 4.56 3.35
C LEU A 73 3.24 4.09 4.72
N GLU A 74 2.84 2.82 4.85
CA GLU A 74 2.37 2.23 6.11
C GLU A 74 3.38 2.47 7.26
N LEU A 75 4.66 2.20 7.02
CA LEU A 75 5.70 2.37 8.03
C LEU A 75 5.90 3.84 8.43
N ARG A 76 5.77 4.77 7.48
CA ARG A 76 5.86 6.21 7.76
C ARG A 76 4.67 6.68 8.59
N PHE A 77 3.46 6.19 8.31
CA PHE A 77 2.28 6.54 9.08
C PHE A 77 2.25 5.94 10.49
N LYS A 78 3.07 4.92 10.81
CA LYS A 78 3.27 4.46 12.20
C LYS A 78 3.98 5.49 13.07
N GLN A 79 4.68 6.45 12.46
CA GLN A 79 5.34 7.54 13.14
C GLN A 79 4.50 8.82 13.01
N ARG A 80 4.79 9.82 13.85
CA ARG A 80 4.18 11.15 13.67
C ARG A 80 4.56 11.70 12.30
N VAL A 81 3.56 12.14 11.54
CA VAL A 81 3.77 12.88 10.29
C VAL A 81 4.21 14.29 10.65
N THR A 82 5.28 14.75 10.02
CA THR A 82 5.79 16.11 10.19
C THR A 82 5.75 16.82 8.83
N PRO A 83 5.69 18.16 8.81
CA PRO A 83 5.76 18.91 7.54
C PRO A 83 6.97 18.53 6.69
N ALA A 84 8.10 18.20 7.32
CA ALA A 84 9.32 17.77 6.64
C ALA A 84 9.20 16.39 5.96
N SER A 85 8.31 15.51 6.43
CA SER A 85 8.09 14.18 5.85
C SER A 85 7.04 14.15 4.76
N VAL A 86 6.15 15.15 4.68
CA VAL A 86 5.11 15.28 3.66
C VAL A 86 5.60 15.11 2.22
N PRO A 87 6.68 15.77 1.75
CA PRO A 87 7.14 15.60 0.36
C PRO A 87 7.52 14.16 0.03
N LEU A 88 8.07 13.42 1.00
CA LEU A 88 8.36 12.00 0.84
C LEU A 88 7.07 11.17 0.72
N LEU A 89 6.04 11.47 1.52
CA LEU A 89 4.75 10.79 1.45
C LEU A 89 4.07 11.01 0.08
N VAL A 90 4.11 12.24 -0.43
CA VAL A 90 3.59 12.59 -1.77
C VAL A 90 4.32 11.81 -2.87
N ALA A 91 5.65 11.74 -2.79
CA ALA A 91 6.46 10.99 -3.74
C ALA A 91 6.11 9.49 -3.73
N LEU A 92 5.98 8.88 -2.55
CA LEU A 92 5.61 7.47 -2.41
C LEU A 92 4.18 7.18 -2.90
N ALA A 93 3.22 8.08 -2.64
CA ALA A 93 1.84 7.92 -3.11
C ALA A 93 1.75 8.05 -4.64
N THR A 94 2.51 8.97 -5.24
CA THR A 94 2.62 9.13 -6.69
C THR A 94 3.26 7.91 -7.34
N GLU A 95 4.31 7.37 -6.73
CA GLU A 95 4.96 6.15 -7.18
C GLU A 95 4.01 4.95 -7.15
N LEU A 96 3.23 4.82 -6.07
CA LEU A 96 2.22 3.78 -5.94
C LEU A 96 1.15 3.87 -7.04
N GLU A 97 0.61 5.07 -7.28
CA GLU A 97 -0.36 5.33 -8.35
C GLU A 97 0.20 4.95 -9.73
N ASN A 98 1.41 5.40 -10.05
CA ASN A 98 2.04 5.07 -11.32
C ASN A 98 2.17 3.56 -11.51
N ARG A 99 2.58 2.82 -10.47
CA ARG A 99 2.77 1.36 -10.52
C ARG A 99 1.46 0.59 -10.63
N VAL A 100 0.40 1.03 -9.98
CA VAL A 100 -0.95 0.42 -10.13
C VAL A 100 -1.58 0.81 -11.47
N GLY A 101 -1.22 1.99 -12.00
CA GLY A 101 -1.66 2.48 -13.30
C GLY A 101 -1.00 1.79 -14.49
N THR A 102 0.29 1.43 -14.40
CA THR A 102 1.10 0.86 -15.48
C THR A 102 1.04 -0.67 -15.56
N GLY A 103 -0.03 -1.19 -16.16
CA GLY A 103 -0.06 -2.55 -16.74
C GLY A 103 -0.26 -3.73 -15.78
N PRO A 104 -0.47 -4.96 -16.33
CA PRO A 104 -0.78 -6.17 -15.55
C PRO A 104 0.34 -6.54 -14.57
N PRO A 105 0.06 -7.36 -13.54
CA PRO A 105 1.06 -7.75 -12.55
C PRO A 105 2.35 -8.24 -13.21
N PRO A 106 3.53 -7.69 -12.86
CA PRO A 106 4.76 -8.41 -13.11
C PRO A 106 4.69 -9.73 -12.32
N GLN A 107 5.20 -10.80 -12.92
CA GLN A 107 5.06 -12.21 -12.49
C GLN A 107 4.92 -12.41 -10.98
N PRO A 108 4.07 -13.36 -10.52
CA PRO A 108 3.97 -13.70 -9.12
C PRO A 108 5.35 -14.05 -8.58
N ALA A 109 5.85 -13.28 -7.61
CA ALA A 109 6.99 -13.71 -6.83
C ALA A 109 6.64 -15.05 -6.15
N PRO A 110 7.61 -15.96 -5.98
CA PRO A 110 7.39 -17.15 -5.16
C PRO A 110 6.85 -16.70 -3.80
N PRO A 111 5.93 -17.47 -3.17
CA PRO A 111 5.31 -17.09 -1.91
C PRO A 111 6.42 -16.78 -0.89
N ARG A 112 6.65 -15.50 -0.64
CA ARG A 112 7.35 -15.09 0.57
C ARG A 112 6.37 -15.42 1.68
N GLU A 113 6.73 -16.39 2.51
CA GLU A 113 5.94 -16.80 3.67
C GLU A 113 5.31 -15.56 4.32
N PRO A 114 4.00 -15.55 4.57
CA PRO A 114 3.38 -14.45 5.28
C PRO A 114 4.12 -14.33 6.60
N ALA A 115 4.73 -13.17 6.84
CA ALA A 115 5.19 -12.81 8.17
C ALA A 115 3.95 -12.87 9.06
N VAL A 116 3.82 -13.97 9.78
CA VAL A 116 2.83 -14.23 10.83
C VAL A 116 2.68 -12.94 11.62
N PRO A 117 1.47 -12.35 11.73
CA PRO A 117 1.29 -11.23 12.63
C PRO A 117 1.68 -11.70 14.01
N ALA A 118 2.66 -11.03 14.63
CA ALA A 118 3.07 -11.30 16.00
C ALA A 118 1.80 -11.31 16.88
N PRO A 119 1.63 -12.32 17.75
CA PRO A 119 0.48 -12.35 18.65
C PRO A 119 0.47 -11.08 19.51
N PRO A 120 -0.71 -10.54 19.88
CA PRO A 120 -0.78 -9.41 20.78
C PRO A 120 -0.07 -9.78 22.09
N ALA A 121 0.88 -8.95 22.51
CA ALA A 121 1.53 -9.07 23.80
C ALA A 121 0.43 -9.07 24.88
N ALA A 122 0.35 -10.15 25.64
CA ALA A 122 -0.50 -10.24 26.82
C ALA A 122 -0.13 -9.10 27.81
N PRO A 123 -1.10 -8.51 28.52
CA PRO A 123 -0.79 -7.52 29.55
C PRO A 123 0.00 -8.18 30.69
N PRO A 124 0.81 -7.42 31.44
CA PRO A 124 1.52 -7.96 32.60
C PRO A 124 0.50 -8.40 33.66
N ALA A 125 0.67 -9.60 34.18
CA ALA A 125 0.06 -10.02 35.44
C ALA A 125 0.87 -9.40 36.59
N ASP A 126 0.13 -8.91 37.58
CA ASP A 126 0.54 -8.29 38.84
C ASP A 126 1.76 -8.95 39.52
#